data_AF-A0A382H8X0-F1
#
_entry.id   AF-A0A382H8X0-F1
#
_cell.length_a   1.000
_cell.length_b   1.000
_cell.length_c   1.000
_cell.angle_alpha   90.00
_cell.angle_beta   90.00
_cell.angle_gamma   90.00
#
_symmetry.space_group_name_H-M   'P 1'
#
loop_
_entity.id
_entity.type
_entity.pdbx_description
1 polymer ?
#
loop_
_entity_poly.entity_id
_entity_poly.type
_entity_poly.pdbx_seq_one_letter_code
_entity_poly.pdbx_strand_id
1 'polypeptide(L)'
;KSNTSEDDEEEEEEEEVKKESYEVDMTNDIEALVADEDLSEEFKTKAKTIFEAAVATKVKERITEVEAQSQKDTDAAVEEIKEDLTEKVDNYLNYVAEDWVKENELAIERGLKSELTEDFINGLKKLFEEHYVEVPEDKFDVVEELAGRLDDTEDKLNEEVAQNISLSQDIEELKREKIISEASQELADSEQERLKELTEDVDYEDAEKFQEKVSTLKEAYFKTGKFEAVSDDTTVASSDTDPLSTDEVQNARPEMAGYTAAISKFAKLDD
;
A
#
# COMPACT_ATOMS: atom_id res chain seq x y z
N LYS A 1 -16.16 50.27 -8.16
CA LYS A 1 -15.10 49.82 -9.08
C LYS A 1 -15.60 48.52 -9.67
N SER A 2 -15.69 48.49 -10.99
CA SER A 2 -16.11 47.36 -11.81
C SER A 2 -15.17 46.20 -11.53
N ASN A 3 -15.69 45.04 -11.12
CA ASN A 3 -14.95 43.78 -11.08
C ASN A 3 -15.26 43.10 -12.42
N THR A 4 -14.50 43.55 -13.41
CA THR A 4 -14.60 43.21 -14.82
C THR A 4 -13.76 41.96 -15.05
N SER A 5 -14.41 40.88 -15.49
CA SER A 5 -13.99 40.05 -16.64
C SER A 5 -12.65 39.29 -16.66
N GLU A 6 -12.13 38.79 -15.55
CA GLU A 6 -10.88 37.99 -15.60
C GLU A 6 -11.09 36.47 -15.64
N ASP A 7 -12.34 35.97 -15.67
CA ASP A 7 -12.63 34.51 -15.58
C ASP A 7 -13.40 33.95 -16.79
N ASP A 8 -13.78 34.80 -17.76
CA ASP A 8 -14.48 34.40 -18.99
C ASP A 8 -13.59 34.54 -20.25
N GLU A 9 -12.33 35.00 -20.11
CA GLU A 9 -11.41 35.20 -21.26
C GLU A 9 -10.40 34.05 -21.43
N GLU A 10 -10.30 33.09 -20.50
CA GLU A 10 -9.38 31.95 -20.64
C GLU A 10 -9.99 30.73 -21.36
N GLU A 11 -11.32 30.67 -21.55
CA GLU A 11 -11.96 29.55 -22.28
C GLU A 11 -11.99 29.73 -23.81
N GLU A 12 -11.66 30.91 -24.36
CA GLU A 12 -11.71 31.16 -25.82
C GLU A 12 -10.37 30.94 -26.55
N GLU A 13 -9.25 30.70 -25.86
CA GLU A 13 -7.92 30.59 -26.51
C GLU A 13 -7.44 29.16 -26.85
N GLU A 14 -8.16 28.09 -26.46
CA GLU A 14 -7.74 26.70 -26.75
C GLU A 14 -8.37 26.07 -28.01
N GLU A 15 -9.23 26.78 -28.75
CA GLU A 15 -9.84 26.25 -29.99
C GLU A 15 -9.08 26.64 -31.29
N GLU A 16 -7.81 27.06 -31.24
CA GLU A 16 -6.93 26.98 -32.42
C GLU A 16 -6.45 25.53 -32.63
N VAL A 17 -7.40 24.62 -32.85
CA VAL A 17 -7.11 23.28 -33.35
C VAL A 17 -6.41 23.44 -34.69
N LYS A 18 -5.09 23.21 -34.69
CA LYS A 18 -4.27 23.02 -35.88
C LYS A 18 -5.00 22.05 -36.79
N LYS A 19 -5.69 22.59 -37.81
CA LYS A 19 -6.16 21.82 -38.96
C LYS A 19 -4.94 21.42 -39.77
N GLU A 20 -4.11 20.54 -39.22
CA GLU A 20 -3.17 19.76 -40.00
C GLU A 20 -4.04 18.91 -40.93
N SER A 21 -4.11 19.31 -42.19
CA SER A 21 -4.74 18.50 -43.21
C SER A 21 -3.85 17.29 -43.41
N TYR A 22 -4.21 16.17 -42.79
CA TYR A 22 -3.58 14.90 -43.06
C TYR A 22 -3.90 14.51 -44.51
N GLU A 23 -2.94 14.74 -45.40
CA GLU A 23 -2.98 14.22 -46.76
C GLU A 23 -2.61 12.73 -46.71
N VAL A 24 -3.63 11.90 -46.87
CA VAL A 24 -3.48 10.44 -46.88
C VAL A 24 -3.27 10.01 -48.33
N ASP A 25 -2.02 9.78 -48.71
CA ASP A 25 -1.66 9.23 -50.02
C ASP A 25 -1.77 7.71 -50.00
N MET A 26 -2.76 7.17 -50.71
CA MET A 26 -3.00 5.72 -50.84
C MET A 26 -2.83 5.26 -52.28
N THR A 27 -2.07 6.01 -53.09
CA THR A 27 -1.89 5.73 -54.52
C THR A 27 -1.43 4.30 -54.75
N ASN A 28 -0.43 3.84 -53.99
CA ASN A 28 0.14 2.50 -54.14
C ASN A 28 -0.85 1.39 -53.74
N ASP A 29 -1.62 1.59 -52.67
CA ASP A 29 -2.59 0.59 -52.19
C ASP A 29 -3.79 0.46 -53.13
N ILE A 30 -4.22 1.58 -53.70
CA ILE A 30 -5.33 1.64 -54.66
C ILE A 30 -4.88 1.08 -56.02
N GLU A 31 -3.66 1.34 -56.45
CA GLU A 31 -3.07 0.72 -57.63
C GLU A 31 -2.90 -0.79 -57.46
N ALA A 32 -2.45 -1.26 -56.29
CA ALA A 32 -2.36 -2.68 -56.00
C ALA A 32 -3.72 -3.39 -55.97
N LEU A 33 -4.78 -2.71 -55.48
CA LEU A 33 -6.15 -3.24 -55.47
C LEU A 33 -6.73 -3.40 -56.89
N VAL A 34 -6.31 -2.55 -57.82
CA VAL A 34 -6.91 -2.43 -59.16
C VAL A 34 -5.99 -2.97 -60.28
N ALA A 35 -4.77 -3.41 -59.94
CA ALA A 35 -3.75 -3.85 -60.90
C ALA A 35 -4.18 -5.06 -61.76
N ASP A 36 -4.94 -5.99 -61.19
CA ASP A 36 -5.39 -7.22 -61.87
C ASP A 36 -6.80 -7.09 -62.50
N GLU A 37 -7.46 -5.94 -62.36
CA GLU A 37 -8.79 -5.69 -62.93
C GLU A 37 -8.73 -4.83 -64.20
N ASP A 38 -9.46 -5.25 -65.24
CA ASP A 38 -9.57 -4.53 -66.53
C ASP A 38 -10.55 -3.34 -66.43
N LEU A 39 -10.23 -2.41 -65.54
CA LEU A 39 -10.99 -1.20 -65.24
C LEU A 39 -10.49 -0.01 -66.09
N SER A 40 -11.39 0.89 -66.48
CA SER A 40 -11.01 2.09 -67.22
C SER A 40 -10.18 3.05 -66.36
N GLU A 41 -9.19 3.73 -66.95
CA GLU A 41 -8.35 4.71 -66.25
C GLU A 41 -9.15 5.85 -65.59
N GLU A 42 -10.28 6.21 -66.20
CA GLU A 42 -11.24 7.18 -65.63
C GLU A 42 -11.91 6.66 -64.35
N PHE A 43 -12.20 5.36 -64.28
CA PHE A 43 -12.76 4.73 -63.10
C PHE A 43 -11.71 4.62 -61.99
N LYS A 44 -10.47 4.22 -62.31
CA LYS A 44 -9.36 4.15 -61.34
C LYS A 44 -9.10 5.51 -60.68
N THR A 45 -9.06 6.58 -61.48
CA THR A 45 -8.84 7.94 -60.98
C THR A 45 -9.99 8.40 -60.08
N LYS A 46 -11.26 8.14 -60.46
CA LYS A 46 -12.43 8.50 -59.64
C LYS A 46 -12.51 7.69 -58.35
N ALA A 47 -12.26 6.38 -58.42
CA ALA A 47 -12.23 5.50 -57.25
C ALA A 47 -11.14 5.94 -56.28
N LYS A 48 -9.97 6.31 -56.79
CA LYS A 48 -8.87 6.85 -55.99
C LYS A 48 -9.27 8.10 -55.22
N THR A 49 -9.76 9.12 -55.92
CA THR A 49 -10.16 10.38 -55.28
C THR A 49 -11.29 10.20 -54.25
N ILE A 50 -12.28 9.34 -54.54
CA ILE A 50 -13.39 9.09 -53.62
C ILE A 50 -12.91 8.33 -52.38
N PHE A 51 -12.03 7.34 -52.55
CA PHE A 51 -11.51 6.53 -51.45
C PHE A 51 -10.59 7.35 -50.54
N GLU A 52 -9.64 8.09 -51.12
CA GLU A 52 -8.75 9.00 -50.38
C GLU A 52 -9.56 10.04 -49.60
N ALA A 53 -10.58 10.65 -50.22
CA ALA A 53 -11.45 11.59 -49.53
C ALA A 53 -12.27 10.95 -48.39
N ALA A 54 -12.77 9.73 -48.59
CA ALA A 54 -13.52 9.00 -47.58
C ALA A 54 -12.63 8.60 -46.38
N VAL A 55 -11.42 8.11 -46.65
CA VAL A 55 -10.45 7.76 -45.60
C VAL A 55 -9.97 9.01 -44.87
N ALA A 56 -9.62 10.09 -45.58
CA ALA A 56 -9.23 11.34 -44.95
C ALA A 56 -10.34 11.92 -44.04
N THR A 57 -11.60 11.78 -44.44
CA THR A 57 -12.74 12.19 -43.59
C THR A 57 -12.85 11.31 -42.34
N LYS A 58 -12.72 9.98 -42.49
CA LYS A 58 -12.77 9.05 -41.35
C LYS A 58 -11.59 9.21 -40.39
N VAL A 59 -10.40 9.48 -40.90
CA VAL A 59 -9.22 9.77 -40.08
C VAL A 59 -9.44 11.06 -39.29
N LYS A 60 -9.97 12.11 -39.92
CA LYS A 60 -10.31 13.35 -39.20
C LYS A 60 -11.33 13.13 -38.10
N GLU A 61 -12.42 12.40 -38.37
CA GLU A 61 -13.42 12.06 -37.34
C GLU A 61 -12.77 11.33 -36.14
N ARG A 62 -11.90 10.35 -36.41
CA ARG A 62 -11.20 9.62 -35.34
C ARG A 62 -10.21 10.47 -34.56
N ILE A 63 -9.49 11.38 -35.23
CA ILE A 63 -8.59 12.30 -34.54
C ILE A 63 -9.39 13.21 -33.62
N THR A 64 -10.48 13.81 -34.11
CA THR A 64 -11.32 14.68 -33.27
C THR A 64 -11.93 13.93 -32.08
N GLU A 65 -12.28 12.64 -32.25
CA GLU A 65 -12.79 11.80 -31.17
C GLU A 65 -11.69 11.48 -30.15
N VAL A 66 -10.47 11.17 -30.60
CA VAL A 66 -9.32 10.91 -29.74
C VAL A 66 -8.89 12.16 -28.99
N GLU A 67 -8.85 13.32 -29.65
CA GLU A 67 -8.53 14.61 -29.04
C GLU A 67 -9.58 14.96 -27.98
N ALA A 68 -10.88 14.85 -28.29
CA ALA A 68 -11.94 15.10 -27.33
C ALA A 68 -11.88 14.15 -26.12
N GLN A 69 -11.56 12.87 -26.34
CA GLN A 69 -11.40 11.91 -25.26
C GLN A 69 -10.15 12.22 -24.42
N SER A 70 -9.03 12.56 -25.06
CA SER A 70 -7.79 12.94 -24.39
C SER A 70 -7.97 14.19 -23.55
N GLN A 71 -8.70 15.19 -24.06
CA GLN A 71 -9.03 16.40 -23.31
C GLN A 71 -9.85 16.05 -22.08
N LYS A 72 -10.92 15.28 -22.27
CA LYS A 72 -11.78 14.84 -21.16
C LYS A 72 -11.03 14.03 -20.10
N ASP A 73 -10.13 13.13 -20.51
CA ASP A 73 -9.31 12.35 -19.59
C ASP A 73 -8.30 13.24 -18.84
N THR A 74 -7.76 14.26 -19.52
CA THR A 74 -6.88 15.27 -18.91
C THR A 74 -7.63 16.12 -17.89
N ASP A 75 -8.81 16.64 -18.24
CA ASP A 75 -9.63 17.44 -17.34
C ASP A 75 -10.04 16.64 -16.10
N ALA A 76 -10.43 15.38 -16.29
CA ALA A 76 -10.75 14.47 -15.18
C ALA A 76 -9.55 14.24 -14.26
N ALA A 77 -8.35 14.01 -14.81
CA ALA A 77 -7.14 13.85 -14.03
C ALA A 77 -6.73 15.13 -13.29
N VAL A 78 -6.93 16.30 -13.92
CA VAL A 78 -6.66 17.60 -13.29
C VAL A 78 -7.59 17.83 -12.10
N GLU A 79 -8.89 17.56 -12.25
CA GLU A 79 -9.84 17.71 -11.14
C GLU A 79 -9.57 16.70 -10.02
N GLU A 80 -9.21 15.45 -10.33
CA GLU A 80 -8.80 14.47 -9.31
C GLU A 80 -7.56 14.94 -8.52
N ILE A 81 -6.52 15.42 -9.22
CA ILE A 81 -5.30 15.93 -8.58
C ILE A 81 -5.61 17.17 -7.73
N LYS A 82 -6.47 18.05 -8.21
CA LYS A 82 -6.88 19.27 -7.50
C LYS A 82 -7.65 18.94 -6.23
N GLU A 83 -8.57 17.99 -6.28
CA GLU A 83 -9.32 17.52 -5.11
C GLU A 83 -8.37 16.88 -4.08
N ASP A 84 -7.52 15.93 -4.51
CA ASP A 84 -6.53 15.28 -3.63
C ASP A 84 -5.54 16.26 -3.01
N LEU A 85 -5.05 17.24 -3.78
CA LEU A 85 -4.15 18.27 -3.27
C LEU A 85 -4.87 19.20 -2.28
N THR A 86 -6.11 19.59 -2.57
CA THR A 86 -6.92 20.44 -1.68
C THR A 86 -7.15 19.73 -0.35
N GLU A 87 -7.55 18.46 -0.37
CA GLU A 87 -7.74 17.68 0.86
C GLU A 87 -6.43 17.52 1.65
N LYS A 88 -5.31 17.24 0.98
CA LYS A 88 -4.00 17.12 1.65
C LYS A 88 -3.55 18.43 2.28
N VAL A 89 -3.75 19.55 1.57
CA VAL A 89 -3.41 20.89 2.08
C VAL A 89 -4.29 21.26 3.26
N ASP A 90 -5.60 21.02 3.18
CA ASP A 90 -6.54 21.28 4.28
C ASP A 90 -6.22 20.42 5.50
N ASN A 91 -5.94 19.13 5.30
CA ASN A 91 -5.54 18.24 6.40
C ASN A 91 -4.24 18.71 7.07
N TYR A 92 -3.23 19.09 6.28
CA TYR A 92 -1.97 19.61 6.81
C TYR A 92 -2.15 20.94 7.55
N LEU A 93 -2.89 21.88 6.96
CA LEU A 93 -3.17 23.17 7.59
C LEU A 93 -3.98 23.00 8.87
N ASN A 94 -4.99 22.13 8.88
CA ASN A 94 -5.78 21.86 10.08
C ASN A 94 -4.92 21.23 11.18
N TYR A 95 -4.06 20.26 10.83
CA TYR A 95 -3.12 19.67 11.77
C TYR A 95 -2.17 20.72 12.38
N VAL A 96 -1.51 21.54 11.54
CA VAL A 96 -0.59 22.58 12.01
C VAL A 96 -1.32 23.64 12.84
N ALA A 97 -2.54 24.03 12.43
CA ALA A 97 -3.33 25.00 13.17
C ALA A 97 -3.77 24.47 14.53
N GLU A 98 -4.27 23.23 14.59
CA GLU A 98 -4.64 22.58 15.85
C GLU A 98 -3.46 22.42 16.80
N ASP A 99 -2.31 21.96 16.29
CA ASP A 99 -1.11 21.79 17.10
C ASP A 99 -0.60 23.13 17.60
N TRP A 100 -0.58 24.16 16.74
CA TRP A 100 -0.21 25.52 17.17
C TRP A 100 -1.15 26.05 18.26
N VAL A 101 -2.47 25.84 18.14
CA VAL A 101 -3.42 26.26 19.17
C VAL A 101 -3.18 25.51 20.48
N LYS A 102 -3.00 24.19 20.44
CA LYS A 102 -2.72 23.36 21.62
C LYS A 102 -1.41 23.76 22.30
N GLU A 103 -0.35 23.96 21.53
CA GLU A 103 0.95 24.38 22.05
C GLU A 103 0.90 25.77 22.69
N ASN A 104 0.20 26.72 22.05
CA ASN A 104 0.03 28.05 22.62
C ASN A 104 -0.83 28.03 23.88
N GLU A 105 -1.91 27.25 23.91
CA GLU A 105 -2.73 27.07 25.11
C GLU A 105 -1.88 26.54 26.27
N LEU A 106 -1.08 25.50 26.02
CA LEU A 106 -0.17 24.92 27.02
C LEU A 106 0.89 25.92 27.49
N ALA A 107 1.45 26.71 26.57
CA ALA A 107 2.43 27.75 26.91
C ALA A 107 1.81 28.86 27.75
N ILE A 108 0.60 29.31 27.39
CA ILE A 108 -0.16 30.32 28.16
C ILE A 108 -0.53 29.77 29.53
N GLU A 109 -1.02 28.54 29.63
CA GLU A 109 -1.39 27.92 30.90
C GLU A 109 -0.18 27.77 31.83
N ARG A 110 0.97 27.32 31.30
CA ARG A 110 2.22 27.26 32.06
C ARG A 110 2.71 28.65 32.48
N GLY A 111 2.65 29.62 31.58
CA GLY A 111 2.99 31.02 31.86
C GLY A 111 2.13 31.60 32.99
N LEU A 112 0.81 31.46 32.88
CA LEU A 112 -0.15 31.91 33.89
C LEU A 112 0.00 31.16 35.22
N LYS A 113 0.25 29.85 35.19
CA LYS A 113 0.52 29.08 36.43
C LYS A 113 1.80 29.56 37.10
N SER A 114 2.88 29.77 36.34
CA SER A 114 4.15 30.30 36.85
C SER A 114 3.96 31.68 37.46
N GLU A 115 3.30 32.59 36.74
CA GLU A 115 2.98 33.95 37.20
C GLU A 115 2.13 33.90 38.47
N LEU A 116 1.06 33.08 38.50
CA LEU A 116 0.22 32.92 39.68
C LEU A 116 0.98 32.35 40.88
N THR A 117 1.84 31.35 40.65
CA THR A 117 2.68 30.80 41.72
C THR A 117 3.71 31.81 42.22
N GLU A 118 4.29 32.61 41.32
CA GLU A 118 5.27 33.64 41.69
C GLU A 118 4.59 34.78 42.46
N ASP A 119 3.43 35.24 42.02
CA ASP A 119 2.61 36.21 42.74
C ASP A 119 2.15 35.68 44.10
N PHE A 120 1.76 34.41 44.17
CA PHE A 120 1.39 33.77 45.43
C PHE A 120 2.58 33.66 46.38
N ILE A 121 3.76 33.26 45.89
CA ILE A 121 5.00 33.18 46.67
C ILE A 121 5.44 34.58 47.13
N ASN A 122 5.35 35.58 46.26
CA ASN A 122 5.66 36.97 46.61
C ASN A 122 4.66 37.53 47.63
N GLY A 123 3.37 37.19 47.51
CA GLY A 123 2.34 37.52 48.48
C GLY A 123 2.57 36.86 49.83
N LEU A 124 2.93 35.57 49.84
CA LEU A 124 3.33 34.85 51.04
C LEU A 124 4.58 35.50 51.66
N LYS A 125 5.65 35.71 50.88
CA LYS A 125 6.88 36.34 51.35
C LYS A 125 6.61 37.67 52.05
N LYS A 126 5.81 38.53 51.43
CA LYS A 126 5.39 39.80 52.01
C LYS A 126 4.62 39.61 53.32
N LEU A 127 3.71 38.63 53.39
CA LEU A 127 2.99 38.30 54.62
C LEU A 127 3.91 37.76 55.73
N PHE A 128 4.88 36.90 55.37
CA PHE A 128 5.88 36.35 56.30
C PHE A 128 6.81 37.46 56.84
N GLU A 129 7.22 38.40 55.98
CA GLU A 129 7.98 39.60 56.35
C GLU A 129 7.15 40.53 57.27
N GLU A 130 5.88 40.76 56.95
CA GLU A 130 4.99 41.63 57.74
C GLU A 130 4.63 41.04 59.12
N HIS A 131 4.58 39.72 59.25
CA HIS A 131 4.22 39.02 60.49
C HIS A 131 5.42 38.45 61.29
N TYR A 132 6.67 38.70 60.88
CA TYR A 132 7.88 38.18 61.53
C TYR A 132 7.80 36.66 61.80
N VAL A 133 7.27 35.91 60.84
CA VAL A 133 7.35 34.46 60.88
C VAL A 133 8.64 34.10 60.17
N GLU A 134 9.74 34.02 60.93
CA GLU A 134 11.00 33.44 60.43
C GLU A 134 10.68 32.01 59.99
N VAL A 135 10.77 31.75 58.68
CA VAL A 135 10.67 30.40 58.14
C VAL A 135 11.86 29.62 58.70
N PRO A 136 11.65 28.59 59.54
CA PRO A 136 12.75 27.84 60.11
C PRO A 136 13.58 27.21 58.97
N GLU A 137 14.90 27.35 59.03
CA GLU A 137 15.85 26.75 58.07
C GLU A 137 15.67 25.23 57.94
N ASP A 138 15.06 24.58 58.94
CA ASP A 138 14.68 23.16 58.95
C ASP A 138 13.75 22.73 57.79
N LYS A 139 13.10 23.65 57.07
CA LYS A 139 12.25 23.30 55.90
C LYS A 139 13.00 23.19 54.57
N PHE A 140 14.25 23.65 54.50
CA PHE A 140 15.09 23.44 53.32
C PHE A 140 15.42 21.94 53.16
N ASP A 141 15.58 21.24 54.29
CA ASP A 141 15.85 19.80 54.38
C ASP A 141 14.68 18.97 53.79
N VAL A 142 13.43 19.42 53.96
CA VAL A 142 12.26 18.72 53.42
C VAL A 142 12.17 18.81 51.89
N VAL A 143 12.65 19.90 51.30
CA VAL A 143 12.67 20.05 49.83
C VAL A 143 13.79 19.21 49.22
N GLU A 144 14.95 19.15 49.88
CA GLU A 144 16.06 18.27 49.49
C GLU A 144 15.69 16.79 49.67
N GLU A 145 14.99 16.43 50.75
CA GLU A 145 14.44 15.08 50.97
C GLU A 145 13.38 14.72 49.90
N LEU A 146 12.50 15.65 49.54
CA LEU A 146 11.51 15.44 48.48
C LEU A 146 12.15 15.30 47.09
N ALA A 147 13.22 16.07 46.81
CA ALA A 147 13.99 15.94 45.58
C ALA A 147 14.72 14.59 45.52
N GLY A 148 15.39 14.18 46.60
CA GLY A 148 16.03 12.86 46.68
C GLY A 148 15.02 11.72 46.56
N ARG A 149 13.82 11.87 47.14
CA ARG A 149 12.74 10.89 46.98
C ARG A 149 12.20 10.85 45.55
N LEU A 150 12.19 11.97 44.83
CA LEU A 150 11.79 12.03 43.43
C LEU A 150 12.79 11.27 42.56
N ASP A 151 14.08 11.52 42.74
CA ASP A 151 15.16 10.83 42.04
C ASP A 151 15.11 9.31 42.32
N ASP A 152 14.95 8.90 43.58
CA ASP A 152 14.78 7.49 43.97
C ASP A 152 13.56 6.84 43.30
N THR A 153 12.46 7.59 43.12
CA THR A 153 11.27 7.07 42.43
C THR A 153 11.46 6.98 40.93
N GLU A 154 12.21 7.90 40.33
CA GLU A 154 12.55 7.87 38.90
C GLU A 154 13.46 6.68 38.59
N ASP A 155 14.47 6.42 39.43
CA ASP A 155 15.35 5.26 39.30
C ASP A 155 14.57 3.93 39.41
N LYS A 156 13.67 3.81 40.39
CA LYS A 156 12.81 2.63 40.53
C LYS A 156 11.86 2.45 39.36
N LEU A 157 11.32 3.55 38.83
CA LEU A 157 10.46 3.51 37.66
C LEU A 157 11.22 3.01 36.43
N ASN A 158 12.45 3.51 36.22
CA ASN A 158 13.31 3.05 35.14
C ASN A 158 13.67 1.56 35.29
N GLU A 159 13.94 1.09 36.51
CA GLU A 159 14.19 -0.32 36.79
C GLU A 159 12.96 -1.19 36.50
N GLU A 160 11.76 -0.78 36.95
CA GLU A 160 10.53 -1.51 36.65
C GLU A 160 10.19 -1.52 35.16
N VAL A 161 10.43 -0.42 34.43
CA VAL A 161 10.26 -0.39 32.97
C VAL A 161 11.21 -1.36 32.28
N ALA A 162 12.49 -1.38 32.68
CA ALA A 162 13.46 -2.33 32.13
C ALA A 162 13.05 -3.79 32.42
N GLN A 163 12.58 -4.08 33.64
CA GLN A 163 12.04 -5.39 33.98
C GLN A 163 10.79 -5.73 33.16
N ASN A 164 9.89 -4.78 32.93
CA ASN A 164 8.68 -4.99 32.13
C ASN A 164 9.00 -5.30 30.67
N ILE A 165 9.99 -4.61 30.09
CA ILE A 165 10.49 -4.88 28.74
C ILE A 165 11.08 -6.29 28.66
N SER A 166 11.96 -6.66 29.60
CA SER A 166 12.54 -8.01 29.65
C SER A 166 11.47 -9.09 29.79
N LEU A 167 10.51 -8.92 30.71
CA LEU A 167 9.40 -9.86 30.89
C LEU A 167 8.53 -9.97 29.63
N SER A 168 8.32 -8.87 28.91
CA SER A 168 7.56 -8.87 27.65
C SER A 168 8.29 -9.66 26.56
N GLN A 169 9.61 -9.50 26.46
CA GLN A 169 10.46 -10.28 25.55
C GLN A 169 10.44 -11.77 25.90
N ASP A 170 10.59 -12.12 27.18
CA ASP A 170 10.53 -13.51 27.65
C ASP A 170 9.15 -14.14 27.35
N ILE A 171 8.06 -13.40 27.57
CA ILE A 171 6.69 -13.85 27.25
C ILE A 171 6.54 -14.07 25.74
N GLU A 172 7.13 -13.21 24.93
CA GLU A 172 7.12 -13.34 23.47
C GLU A 172 7.86 -14.61 23.02
N GLU A 173 9.08 -14.82 23.51
CA GLU A 173 9.89 -16.00 23.21
C GLU A 173 9.17 -17.30 23.63
N LEU A 174 8.61 -17.34 24.84
CA LEU A 174 7.85 -18.49 25.34
C LEU A 174 6.60 -18.77 24.49
N LYS A 175 5.90 -17.72 24.01
CA LYS A 175 4.74 -17.90 23.13
C LYS A 175 5.14 -18.38 21.74
N ARG A 176 6.23 -17.84 21.17
CA ARG A 176 6.82 -18.31 19.90
C ARG A 176 7.18 -19.79 20.01
N GLU A 177 7.94 -20.17 21.04
CA GLU A 177 8.35 -21.56 21.26
C GLU A 177 7.14 -22.48 21.45
N LYS A 178 6.13 -22.06 22.21
CA LYS A 178 4.89 -22.83 22.38
C LYS A 178 4.18 -23.08 21.05
N ILE A 179 4.01 -22.05 20.22
CA ILE A 179 3.34 -22.17 18.91
C ILE A 179 4.15 -23.08 17.97
N ILE A 180 5.47 -22.92 17.92
CA ILE A 180 6.36 -23.77 17.12
C ILE A 180 6.29 -25.22 17.61
N SER A 181 6.31 -25.45 18.92
CA SER A 181 6.17 -26.78 19.52
C SER A 181 4.84 -27.42 19.16
N GLU A 182 3.71 -26.70 19.28
CA GLU A 182 2.39 -27.19 18.91
C GLU A 182 2.29 -27.51 17.40
N ALA A 183 2.88 -26.67 16.52
CA ALA A 183 2.88 -26.91 15.09
C ALA A 183 3.79 -28.08 14.66
N SER A 184 4.88 -28.31 15.39
CA SER A 184 5.92 -29.30 15.07
C SER A 184 5.69 -30.70 15.66
N GLN A 185 4.72 -30.88 16.56
CA GLN A 185 4.39 -32.17 17.19
C GLN A 185 4.13 -33.33 16.19
N GLU A 186 3.70 -33.01 14.97
CA GLU A 186 3.39 -34.00 13.92
C GLU A 186 4.55 -34.22 12.94
N LEU A 187 5.66 -33.49 13.08
CA LEU A 187 6.84 -33.54 12.21
C LEU A 187 7.93 -34.41 12.85
N ALA A 188 8.78 -35.04 12.04
CA ALA A 188 9.95 -35.77 12.52
C ALA A 188 11.01 -34.82 13.11
N ASP A 189 11.83 -35.27 14.07
CA ASP A 189 12.80 -34.40 14.79
C ASP A 189 13.69 -33.55 13.85
N SER A 190 14.12 -34.10 12.71
CA SER A 190 14.91 -33.37 11.69
C SER A 190 14.11 -32.27 10.96
N GLU A 191 12.80 -32.44 10.84
CA GLU A 191 11.89 -31.47 10.24
C GLU A 191 11.48 -30.39 11.24
N GLN A 192 11.42 -30.72 12.54
CA GLN A 192 11.18 -29.76 13.61
C GLN A 192 12.32 -28.74 13.71
N GLU A 193 13.57 -29.20 13.64
CA GLU A 193 14.76 -28.32 13.67
C GLU A 193 14.77 -27.36 12.47
N ARG A 194 14.38 -27.86 11.29
CA ARG A 194 14.24 -27.05 10.07
C ARG A 194 13.08 -26.05 10.14
N LEU A 195 11.96 -26.40 10.76
CA LEU A 195 10.84 -25.48 10.99
C LEU A 195 11.24 -24.39 12.00
N LYS A 196 12.02 -24.73 13.04
CA LYS A 196 12.54 -23.78 14.01
C LYS A 196 13.46 -22.75 13.36
N GLU A 197 14.41 -23.20 12.52
CA GLU A 197 15.29 -22.30 11.75
C GLU A 197 14.50 -21.37 10.81
N LEU A 198 13.48 -21.92 10.13
CA LEU A 198 12.66 -21.13 9.20
C LEU A 198 11.73 -20.12 9.90
N THR A 199 11.45 -20.32 11.19
CA THR A 199 10.54 -19.46 11.97
C THR A 199 11.28 -18.45 12.85
N GLU A 200 12.61 -18.54 12.95
CA GLU A 200 13.46 -17.60 13.70
C GLU A 200 13.41 -16.18 13.12
N ASP A 201 13.41 -16.07 11.78
CA ASP A 201 13.31 -14.80 11.04
C ASP A 201 11.87 -14.28 10.89
N VAL A 202 10.87 -14.97 11.46
CA VAL A 202 9.46 -14.56 11.34
C VAL A 202 9.10 -13.59 12.46
N ASP A 203 8.66 -12.39 12.06
CA ASP A 203 8.17 -11.37 12.98
C ASP A 203 6.94 -11.85 13.76
N TYR A 204 7.04 -11.79 15.09
CA TYR A 204 5.92 -12.03 16.00
C TYR A 204 5.19 -10.71 16.25
N GLU A 205 4.05 -10.56 15.59
CA GLU A 205 3.13 -9.44 15.81
C GLU A 205 2.08 -9.82 16.86
N ASP A 206 1.46 -10.98 16.67
CA ASP A 206 0.36 -11.49 17.49
C ASP A 206 0.39 -13.02 17.47
N ALA A 207 -0.12 -13.65 18.54
CA ALA A 207 -0.13 -15.10 18.68
C ALA A 207 -0.91 -15.79 17.55
N GLU A 208 -2.06 -15.24 17.13
CA GLU A 208 -2.90 -15.85 16.08
C GLU A 208 -2.23 -15.73 14.71
N LYS A 209 -1.70 -14.54 14.38
CA LYS A 209 -0.98 -14.30 13.12
C LYS A 209 0.31 -15.11 13.01
N PHE A 210 1.06 -15.24 14.11
CA PHE A 210 2.27 -16.05 14.12
C PHE A 210 1.94 -17.52 13.89
N GLN A 211 0.86 -18.03 14.51
CA GLN A 211 0.36 -19.38 14.26
C GLN A 211 -0.03 -19.60 12.79
N GLU A 212 -0.71 -18.64 12.15
CA GLU A 212 -1.03 -18.71 10.72
C GLU A 212 0.21 -18.71 9.83
N LYS A 213 1.20 -17.85 10.11
CA LYS A 213 2.48 -17.81 9.39
C LYS A 213 3.24 -19.14 9.54
N VAL A 214 3.33 -19.68 10.75
CA VAL A 214 3.97 -20.97 11.04
C VAL A 214 3.22 -22.13 10.36
N SER A 215 1.89 -22.12 10.37
CA SER A 215 1.07 -23.11 9.66
C SER A 215 1.27 -23.04 8.15
N THR A 216 1.37 -21.83 7.59
CA THR A 216 1.66 -21.63 6.16
C THR A 216 3.03 -22.15 5.78
N LEU A 217 4.05 -21.92 6.62
CA LEU A 217 5.40 -22.47 6.42
C LEU A 217 5.42 -24.00 6.56
N LYS A 218 4.69 -24.55 7.55
CA LYS A 218 4.50 -26.00 7.70
C LYS A 218 3.90 -26.60 6.44
N GLU A 219 2.83 -25.99 5.91
CA GLU A 219 2.17 -26.47 4.69
C GLU A 219 3.02 -26.31 3.43
N ALA A 220 3.83 -25.25 3.33
CA ALA A 220 4.65 -24.99 2.15
C ALA A 220 5.84 -25.95 2.05
N TYR A 221 6.47 -26.28 3.18
CA TYR A 221 7.73 -27.05 3.20
C TYR A 221 7.56 -28.52 3.60
N PHE A 222 6.49 -28.87 4.32
CA PHE A 222 6.31 -30.19 4.92
C PHE A 222 4.99 -30.88 4.51
N LYS A 223 4.30 -30.39 3.45
CA LYS A 223 3.15 -31.10 2.87
C LYS A 223 3.58 -32.46 2.33
N THR A 224 3.42 -33.46 3.19
CA THR A 224 3.47 -34.87 2.84
C THR A 224 2.11 -35.21 2.24
N GLY A 225 2.06 -35.38 0.91
CA GLY A 225 0.96 -36.08 0.29
C GLY A 225 0.80 -37.45 0.97
N LYS A 226 -0.43 -37.83 1.32
CA LYS A 226 -0.76 -39.20 1.71
C LYS A 226 -0.26 -40.14 0.61
N PHE A 227 0.88 -40.77 0.82
CA PHE A 227 1.20 -42.06 0.24
C PHE A 227 1.38 -43.02 1.40
N GLU A 228 0.54 -44.05 1.43
CA GLU A 228 0.76 -45.23 2.27
C GLU A 228 2.17 -45.76 1.97
N ALA A 229 3.09 -45.59 2.92
CA ALA A 229 4.33 -46.31 2.91
C ALA A 229 4.04 -47.74 3.38
N VAL A 230 3.62 -48.59 2.43
CA VAL A 230 3.97 -50.01 2.47
C VAL A 230 5.49 -50.05 2.37
N SER A 231 6.14 -50.21 3.52
CA SER A 231 7.54 -50.63 3.55
C SER A 231 7.53 -52.15 3.36
N ASP A 232 7.71 -52.58 2.12
CA ASP A 232 8.26 -53.90 1.85
C ASP A 232 9.54 -53.75 1.02
N ASP A 233 10.48 -54.57 1.43
CA ASP A 233 11.86 -54.72 1.05
C ASP A 233 12.03 -54.99 -0.46
N THR A 234 13.03 -54.36 -1.10
CA THR A 234 14.04 -54.98 -2.00
C THR A 234 14.53 -54.09 -3.16
N THR A 235 15.84 -53.83 -3.12
CA THR A 235 16.83 -53.94 -4.21
C THR A 235 16.72 -53.12 -5.52
N VAL A 236 17.78 -52.32 -5.73
CA VAL A 236 18.65 -52.17 -6.92
C VAL A 236 18.14 -51.59 -8.26
N ALA A 237 18.96 -50.64 -8.74
CA ALA A 237 19.39 -50.41 -10.13
C ALA A 237 18.55 -49.52 -11.09
N SER A 238 19.22 -48.42 -11.49
CA SER A 238 19.18 -47.65 -12.75
C SER A 238 18.25 -48.08 -13.89
N SER A 239 17.55 -47.11 -14.50
CA SER A 239 17.78 -46.59 -15.88
C SER A 239 16.53 -45.88 -16.44
N ASP A 240 16.78 -44.79 -17.16
CA ASP A 240 16.02 -44.25 -18.30
C ASP A 240 14.61 -43.60 -18.17
N THR A 241 14.60 -42.35 -18.67
CA THR A 241 13.63 -41.68 -19.57
C THR A 241 12.25 -41.19 -19.06
N ASP A 242 12.11 -39.86 -19.15
CA ASP A 242 10.90 -39.00 -19.33
C ASP A 242 9.79 -39.56 -20.26
N PRO A 243 8.56 -38.97 -20.37
CA PRO A 243 8.09 -37.68 -19.82
C PRO A 243 6.68 -37.64 -19.17
N LEU A 244 6.48 -36.61 -18.35
CA LEU A 244 5.27 -35.77 -18.21
C LEU A 244 3.86 -36.42 -18.19
N SER A 245 3.23 -36.48 -17.01
CA SER A 245 1.78 -36.66 -16.87
C SER A 245 1.14 -35.39 -16.30
N THR A 246 0.20 -34.84 -17.05
CA THR A 246 -0.68 -33.72 -16.70
C THR A 246 -1.71 -34.15 -15.67
N ASP A 247 -1.60 -33.62 -14.45
CA ASP A 247 -2.57 -33.87 -13.37
C ASP A 247 -3.66 -32.79 -13.31
N GLU A 248 -4.86 -33.22 -12.96
CA GLU A 248 -6.15 -32.56 -13.19
C GLU A 248 -6.39 -31.32 -12.31
N VAL A 249 -6.73 -30.17 -12.93
CA VAL A 249 -7.13 -28.95 -12.22
C VAL A 249 -8.62 -29.04 -11.82
N GLN A 250 -8.89 -29.49 -10.60
CA GLN A 250 -10.23 -29.66 -10.03
C GLN A 250 -10.91 -28.36 -9.52
N ASN A 251 -10.72 -27.20 -10.16
CA ASN A 251 -11.40 -25.99 -9.70
C ASN A 251 -11.81 -25.01 -10.81
N ALA A 252 -12.54 -25.51 -11.81
CA ALA A 252 -13.18 -24.66 -12.81
C ALA A 252 -14.60 -24.27 -12.35
N ARG A 253 -14.88 -22.96 -12.28
CA ARG A 253 -16.23 -22.40 -12.06
C ARG A 253 -17.25 -22.99 -13.06
N PRO A 254 -18.56 -23.04 -12.75
CA PRO A 254 -19.57 -23.72 -13.58
C PRO A 254 -19.59 -23.28 -15.06
N GLU A 255 -19.26 -22.03 -15.34
CA GLU A 255 -19.18 -21.45 -16.69
C GLU A 255 -17.96 -21.93 -17.50
N MET A 256 -16.90 -22.37 -16.82
CA MET A 256 -15.64 -22.85 -17.42
C MET A 256 -15.61 -24.37 -17.63
N ALA A 257 -16.56 -25.11 -17.03
CA ALA A 257 -16.66 -26.56 -17.17
C ALA A 257 -16.93 -27.03 -18.61
N GLY A 258 -17.65 -26.21 -19.40
CA GLY A 258 -17.88 -26.50 -20.82
C GLY A 258 -16.59 -26.43 -21.65
N TYR A 259 -15.71 -25.47 -21.35
CA TYR A 259 -14.45 -25.27 -22.08
C TYR A 259 -13.41 -26.33 -21.72
N THR A 260 -13.29 -26.70 -20.44
CA THR A 260 -12.36 -27.77 -20.01
C THR A 260 -12.80 -29.16 -20.51
N ALA A 261 -14.10 -29.41 -20.58
CA ALA A 261 -14.65 -30.62 -21.20
C ALA A 261 -14.41 -30.66 -22.72
N ALA A 262 -14.47 -29.52 -23.42
CA ALA A 262 -14.18 -29.46 -24.85
C ALA A 262 -12.69 -29.68 -25.14
N ILE A 263 -11.79 -29.08 -24.34
CA ILE A 263 -10.34 -29.23 -24.48
C ILE A 263 -9.90 -30.68 -24.20
N SER A 264 -10.41 -31.29 -23.13
CA SER A 264 -10.11 -32.71 -22.82
C SER A 264 -10.66 -33.68 -23.87
N LYS A 265 -11.79 -33.35 -24.51
CA LYS A 265 -12.33 -34.15 -25.61
C LYS A 265 -11.51 -34.01 -26.90
N PHE A 266 -10.97 -32.82 -27.17
CA PHE A 266 -10.04 -32.61 -28.30
C PHE A 266 -8.70 -33.32 -28.08
N ALA A 267 -8.16 -33.29 -26.86
CA ALA A 267 -6.91 -33.99 -26.54
C ALA A 267 -7.01 -35.51 -26.69
N LYS A 268 -8.21 -36.10 -26.51
CA LYS A 268 -8.46 -37.54 -26.74
C LYS A 268 -8.69 -37.92 -28.20
N LEU A 269 -8.75 -36.96 -29.12
CA LEU A 269 -8.94 -37.20 -30.55
C LEU A 269 -7.62 -37.23 -31.33
N ASP A 270 -6.51 -36.81 -30.72
CA ASP A 270 -5.16 -36.84 -31.28
C ASP A 270 -4.32 -38.07 -30.83
N ASP A 271 -4.96 -39.06 -30.18
CA ASP A 271 -4.41 -40.40 -29.90
C ASP A 271 -5.14 -41.49 -30.72
#